data_AF-A0AA96YA54-F1
#
_entry.id   AF-A0AA96YA54-F1
#
_cell.length_a   1.000
_cell.length_b   1.000
_cell.length_c   1.000
_cell.angle_alpha   90.00
_cell.angle_beta   90.00
_cell.angle_gamma   90.00
#
_symmetry.space_group_name_H-M   'P 1'
#
loop_
_entity.id
_entity.type
_entity.pdbx_description
1 polymer ?
#
loop_
_entity_poly.entity_id
_entity_poly.type
_entity_poly.pdbx_seq_one_letter_code
_entity_poly.pdbx_strand_id
1 'polypeptide(L)'
;MPQPRWNLLLAPKKRSWFRSALQLRGSVVPYVLPRALLCGLFGELIAILHARDLAVSIPALSGLIPNIVLGLLLVFRTNTAYERFWEGRKLWGTLTNTTRNLVRQIWVNVAEKNSQDRAQKISILRLLVAFAVSTKLHLRKQSFEDLMLLDLLPKDYYFKLQNTNTPPLEIAFWISSYLQKQRRRNRLTAYQLDTMQKMISTMVDVLGGCERILRTPIPLAYVIHLKQLLLLYCLTLPFQLVADLQWATGPIVALITFTLLGIEEIGIEIENPFGTDANDLPLDAMCLNMLRDVEDLISLGSAWAIDSKPLAETQVQPKDAYAAE
;
A
#
# COMPACT_ATOMS: atom_id res chain seq x y z
N MET A 1 -34.91 -11.00 -9.26
CA MET A 1 -34.09 -9.93 -8.66
C MET A 1 -32.65 -10.40 -8.60
N PRO A 2 -31.70 -9.77 -9.30
CA PRO A 2 -30.30 -10.15 -9.20
C PRO A 2 -29.75 -9.65 -7.85
N GLN A 3 -29.21 -10.59 -7.07
CA GLN A 3 -28.57 -10.33 -5.78
C GLN A 3 -27.44 -9.27 -5.93
N PRO A 4 -27.28 -8.33 -4.98
CA PRO A 4 -26.22 -7.35 -5.04
C PRO A 4 -24.84 -8.01 -4.94
N ARG A 5 -23.97 -7.78 -5.92
CA ARG A 5 -22.61 -8.36 -6.05
C ARG A 5 -21.58 -7.84 -5.02
N TRP A 6 -22.00 -7.41 -3.84
CA TRP A 6 -21.11 -6.71 -2.88
C TRP A 6 -20.29 -7.66 -1.99
N ASN A 7 -20.67 -8.94 -1.90
CA ASN A 7 -19.98 -9.91 -1.03
C ASN A 7 -18.68 -10.50 -1.60
N LEU A 8 -18.25 -10.12 -2.82
CA LEU A 8 -17.18 -10.83 -3.53
C LEU A 8 -15.79 -10.17 -3.54
N LEU A 9 -15.64 -8.92 -3.08
CA LEU A 9 -14.37 -8.18 -3.25
C LEU A 9 -13.57 -7.92 -1.96
N LEU A 10 -14.11 -8.18 -0.76
CA LEU A 10 -13.40 -7.88 0.50
C LEU A 10 -13.51 -8.92 1.61
N ALA A 11 -14.27 -10.02 1.43
CA ALA A 11 -14.14 -11.13 2.36
C ALA A 11 -12.80 -11.84 2.07
N PRO A 12 -11.87 -11.96 3.04
CA PRO A 12 -10.71 -12.82 2.85
C PRO A 12 -11.26 -14.21 2.56
N LYS A 13 -11.10 -14.67 1.31
CA LYS A 13 -11.47 -16.03 0.90
C LYS A 13 -10.75 -16.94 1.90
N LYS A 14 -11.48 -17.71 2.72
CA LYS A 14 -10.88 -18.66 3.69
C LYS A 14 -9.96 -19.59 2.90
N ARG A 15 -8.67 -19.26 2.82
CA ARG A 15 -7.67 -20.12 2.20
C ARG A 15 -7.41 -21.24 3.21
N SER A 16 -7.46 -22.48 2.74
CA SER A 16 -7.03 -23.62 3.54
C SER A 16 -5.59 -23.38 4.02
N TRP A 17 -5.34 -23.53 5.32
CA TRP A 17 -4.04 -23.28 5.94
C TRP A 17 -2.89 -23.98 5.19
N PHE A 18 -3.09 -25.26 4.82
CA PHE A 18 -2.12 -26.05 4.05
C PHE A 18 -1.86 -25.49 2.66
N ARG A 19 -2.90 -25.01 1.96
CA ARG A 19 -2.73 -24.41 0.63
C ARG A 19 -1.95 -23.10 0.69
N SER A 20 -2.12 -22.32 1.75
CA SER A 20 -1.34 -21.11 1.98
C SER A 20 0.11 -21.44 2.36
N ALA A 21 0.34 -22.44 3.21
CA ALA A 21 1.67 -22.85 3.65
C ALA A 21 2.54 -23.39 2.50
N LEU A 22 1.94 -24.07 1.52
CA LEU A 22 2.63 -24.64 0.35
C LEU A 22 2.66 -23.72 -0.87
N GLN A 23 2.23 -22.46 -0.73
CA GLN A 23 2.18 -21.52 -1.84
C GLN A 23 3.57 -20.95 -2.16
N LEU A 24 4.11 -21.28 -3.34
CA LEU A 24 5.40 -20.76 -3.81
C LEU A 24 5.29 -19.41 -4.54
N ARG A 25 4.17 -19.16 -5.21
CA ARG A 25 3.96 -17.89 -5.92
C ARG A 25 3.61 -16.77 -4.94
N GLY A 26 4.44 -15.72 -4.93
CA GLY A 26 4.30 -14.58 -4.02
C GLY A 26 4.88 -14.83 -2.62
N SER A 27 5.58 -15.95 -2.41
CA SER A 27 6.36 -16.16 -1.19
C SER A 27 7.84 -15.87 -1.44
N VAL A 28 8.59 -15.69 -0.35
CA VAL A 28 10.05 -15.47 -0.38
C VAL A 28 10.84 -16.75 -0.69
N VAL A 29 10.18 -17.90 -0.69
CA VAL A 29 10.81 -19.23 -0.83
C VAL A 29 11.66 -19.36 -2.10
N PRO A 30 11.19 -19.00 -3.30
CA PRO A 30 11.99 -19.17 -4.52
C PRO A 30 13.28 -18.36 -4.52
N TYR A 31 13.29 -17.22 -3.84
CA TYR A 31 14.47 -16.35 -3.75
C TYR A 31 15.47 -16.86 -2.70
N VAL A 32 14.99 -17.46 -1.62
CA VAL A 32 15.82 -17.88 -0.48
C VAL A 32 16.32 -19.32 -0.61
N LEU A 33 15.51 -20.21 -1.18
CA LEU A 33 15.79 -21.64 -1.25
C LEU A 33 17.12 -21.99 -1.93
N PRO A 34 17.51 -21.38 -3.09
CA PRO A 34 18.81 -21.68 -3.71
C PRO A 34 20.00 -21.33 -2.81
N ARG A 35 19.91 -20.20 -2.10
CA ARG A 35 20.94 -19.75 -1.15
C ARG A 35 21.03 -20.69 0.06
N ALA A 36 19.88 -21.10 0.59
CA ALA A 36 19.79 -22.04 1.69
C ALA A 36 20.36 -23.43 1.32
N LEU A 37 20.04 -23.93 0.12
CA LEU A 37 20.59 -25.18 -0.39
C LEU A 37 22.11 -25.10 -0.59
N LEU A 38 22.63 -23.98 -1.08
CA LEU A 38 24.07 -23.77 -1.22
C LEU A 38 24.80 -23.79 0.14
N CYS A 39 24.23 -23.14 1.16
CA CYS A 39 24.75 -23.23 2.53
C CYS A 39 24.64 -24.64 3.11
N GLY A 40 23.56 -25.37 2.79
CA GLY A 40 23.40 -26.78 3.16
C GLY A 40 24.45 -27.70 2.55
N LEU A 41 24.71 -27.54 1.24
CA LEU A 41 25.77 -28.26 0.54
C LEU A 41 27.16 -27.94 1.12
N PHE A 42 27.39 -26.68 1.48
CA PHE A 42 28.60 -26.30 2.19
C PHE A 42 28.69 -26.96 3.57
N GLY A 43 27.58 -27.03 4.32
CA GLY A 43 27.53 -27.76 5.59
C GLY A 43 27.80 -29.26 5.44
N GLU A 44 27.32 -29.87 4.36
CA GLU A 44 27.61 -31.27 4.03
C GLU A 44 29.10 -31.49 3.72
N LEU A 45 29.72 -30.55 2.99
CA LEU A 45 31.17 -30.58 2.76
C LEU A 45 31.94 -30.56 4.09
N ILE A 46 31.54 -29.72 5.05
CA ILE A 46 32.17 -29.67 6.37
C ILE A 46 31.96 -30.98 7.14
N ALA A 47 30.78 -31.59 7.05
CA ALA A 47 30.51 -32.91 7.65
C ALA A 47 31.44 -33.99 7.09
N ILE A 48 31.65 -34.01 5.78
CA ILE A 48 32.58 -34.94 5.12
C ILE A 48 34.03 -34.70 5.59
N LEU A 49 34.46 -33.45 5.72
CA LEU A 49 35.80 -33.12 6.22
C LEU A 49 35.99 -33.58 7.67
N HIS A 50 34.99 -33.36 8.53
CA HIS A 50 35.00 -33.82 9.92
C HIS A 50 35.04 -35.35 10.02
N ALA A 51 34.30 -36.06 9.16
CA ALA A 51 34.32 -37.52 9.10
C ALA A 51 35.67 -38.10 8.62
N ARG A 52 36.56 -37.28 8.05
CA ARG A 52 37.94 -37.62 7.69
C ARG A 52 38.95 -37.21 8.77
N ASP A 53 38.49 -37.02 10.00
CA ASP A 53 39.31 -36.63 11.16
C ASP A 53 40.05 -35.29 10.99
N LEU A 54 39.57 -34.40 10.10
CA LEU A 54 40.08 -33.03 10.03
C LEU A 54 39.46 -32.20 11.15
N ALA A 55 40.31 -31.47 11.89
CA ALA A 55 39.90 -30.59 12.99
C ALA A 55 39.21 -29.31 12.48
N VAL A 56 37.98 -29.47 12.00
CA VAL A 56 37.14 -28.37 11.47
C VAL A 56 36.12 -27.86 12.51
N SER A 57 35.89 -28.58 13.60
CA SER A 57 34.91 -28.19 14.62
C SER A 57 35.35 -26.97 15.42
N ILE A 58 34.45 -25.99 15.57
CA ILE A 58 34.64 -24.80 16.42
C ILE A 58 33.66 -24.87 17.60
N PRO A 59 34.05 -24.51 18.84
CA PRO A 59 33.15 -24.56 19.99
C PRO A 59 31.88 -23.70 19.81
N ALA A 60 30.71 -24.31 20.01
CA ALA A 60 29.40 -23.67 19.84
C ALA A 60 29.16 -22.47 20.77
N LEU A 61 29.83 -22.40 21.92
CA LEU A 61 29.76 -21.29 22.88
C LEU A 61 30.18 -19.94 22.26
N SER A 62 30.99 -19.94 21.20
CA SER A 62 31.34 -18.73 20.45
C SER A 62 30.18 -18.12 19.65
N GLY A 63 29.10 -18.88 19.42
CA GLY A 63 27.96 -18.47 18.59
C GLY A 63 26.83 -17.76 19.33
N LEU A 64 26.78 -17.78 20.67
CA LEU A 64 25.64 -17.26 21.44
C LEU A 64 25.45 -15.74 21.28
N ILE A 65 26.53 -14.96 21.30
CA ILE A 65 26.48 -13.51 21.09
C ILE A 65 26.05 -13.17 19.64
N PRO A 66 26.68 -13.75 18.60
CA PRO A 66 26.22 -13.59 17.22
C PRO A 66 24.74 -13.94 17.00
N ASN A 67 24.22 -15.00 17.62
CA ASN A 67 22.81 -15.40 17.51
C ASN A 67 21.85 -14.30 17.99
N ILE A 68 22.14 -13.75 19.18
CA ILE A 68 21.30 -12.72 19.81
C ILE A 68 21.33 -11.43 18.98
N VAL A 69 22.53 -11.00 18.58
CA VAL A 69 22.72 -9.79 17.79
C VAL A 69 22.04 -9.91 16.43
N LEU A 70 22.21 -11.05 15.75
CA LEU A 70 21.59 -11.30 14.45
C LEU A 70 20.06 -11.33 14.53
N GLY A 71 19.51 -12.03 15.52
CA GLY A 71 18.07 -12.07 15.76
C GLY A 71 17.49 -10.67 16.01
N LEU A 72 18.14 -9.87 16.85
CA LEU A 72 17.72 -8.50 17.12
C LEU A 72 17.76 -7.62 15.86
N LEU A 73 18.83 -7.70 15.07
CA LEU A 73 18.95 -6.95 13.82
C LEU A 73 17.86 -7.38 12.82
N LEU A 74 17.60 -8.67 12.66
CA LEU A 74 16.53 -9.16 11.79
C LEU A 74 15.15 -8.63 12.21
N VAL A 75 14.85 -8.64 13.52
CA VAL A 75 13.58 -8.10 14.04
C VAL A 75 13.44 -6.61 13.76
N PHE A 76 14.50 -5.82 14.00
CA PHE A 76 14.48 -4.40 13.65
C PHE A 76 14.25 -4.20 12.15
N ARG A 77 14.91 -4.98 11.29
CA ARG A 77 14.77 -4.91 9.84
C ARG A 77 13.33 -5.14 9.39
N THR A 78 12.68 -6.17 9.91
CA THR A 78 11.28 -6.48 9.55
C THR A 78 10.30 -5.50 10.14
N ASN A 79 10.52 -5.02 11.38
CA ASN A 79 9.64 -4.04 12.01
C ASN A 79 9.68 -2.70 11.25
N THR A 80 10.86 -2.19 10.91
CA THR A 80 10.98 -0.95 10.14
C THR A 80 10.37 -1.08 8.75
N ALA A 81 10.54 -2.22 8.08
CA ALA A 81 9.88 -2.47 6.79
C ALA A 81 8.35 -2.49 6.91
N TYR A 82 7.84 -3.17 7.93
CA TYR A 82 6.41 -3.23 8.22
C TYR A 82 5.82 -1.85 8.52
N GLU A 83 6.50 -1.02 9.30
CA GLU A 83 6.06 0.35 9.60
C GLU A 83 5.92 1.19 8.33
N ARG A 84 6.88 1.09 7.40
CA ARG A 84 6.82 1.76 6.08
C ARG A 84 5.63 1.26 5.27
N PHE A 85 5.43 -0.05 5.21
CA PHE A 85 4.29 -0.65 4.51
C PHE A 85 2.95 -0.16 5.08
N TRP A 86 2.81 -0.20 6.40
CA TRP A 86 1.60 0.22 7.09
C TRP A 86 1.35 1.72 6.97
N GLU A 87 2.41 2.54 7.00
CA GLU A 87 2.32 3.96 6.75
C GLU A 87 1.83 4.25 5.33
N GLY A 88 2.41 3.61 4.32
CA GLY A 88 1.95 3.69 2.93
C GLY A 88 0.48 3.33 2.78
N ARG A 89 0.04 2.24 3.44
CA ARG A 89 -1.37 1.81 3.43
C ARG A 89 -2.30 2.86 4.05
N LYS A 90 -1.91 3.46 5.18
CA LYS A 90 -2.67 4.52 5.85
C LYS A 90 -2.80 5.76 4.96
N LEU A 91 -1.70 6.20 4.35
CA LEU A 91 -1.67 7.35 3.43
C LEU A 91 -2.63 7.16 2.25
N TRP A 92 -2.60 6.00 1.59
CA TRP A 92 -3.55 5.69 0.50
C TRP A 92 -5.01 5.56 0.98
N GLY A 93 -5.22 5.13 2.21
CA GLY A 93 -6.54 5.16 2.86
C GLY A 93 -7.06 6.59 3.04
N THR A 94 -6.19 7.49 3.52
CA THR A 94 -6.50 8.92 3.64
C THR A 94 -6.82 9.52 2.27
N LEU A 95 -6.01 9.25 1.24
CA LEU A 95 -6.26 9.74 -0.12
C LEU A 95 -7.63 9.30 -0.66
N THR A 96 -7.98 8.03 -0.44
CA THR A 96 -9.29 7.48 -0.85
C THR A 96 -10.43 8.21 -0.15
N ASN A 97 -10.34 8.38 1.17
CA ASN A 97 -11.40 9.03 1.96
C ASN A 97 -11.52 10.52 1.63
N THR A 98 -10.40 11.23 1.50
CA THR A 98 -10.36 12.64 1.13
C THR A 98 -10.93 12.86 -0.27
N THR A 99 -10.62 11.98 -1.22
CA THR A 99 -11.21 12.00 -2.57
C THR A 99 -12.72 11.87 -2.51
N ARG A 100 -13.26 10.85 -1.82
CA ARG A 100 -14.72 10.65 -1.67
C ARG A 100 -15.41 11.86 -1.02
N ASN A 101 -14.80 12.40 0.03
CA ASN A 101 -15.33 13.59 0.71
C ASN A 101 -15.33 14.82 -0.20
N LEU A 102 -14.24 15.04 -0.93
CA LEU A 102 -14.12 16.18 -1.83
C LEU A 102 -15.08 16.06 -3.01
N VAL A 103 -15.27 14.86 -3.56
CA VAL A 103 -16.31 14.59 -4.57
C VAL A 103 -17.68 14.97 -4.04
N ARG A 104 -18.07 14.47 -2.86
CA ARG A 104 -19.36 14.78 -2.23
C ARG A 104 -19.52 16.29 -2.00
N GLN A 105 -18.49 16.96 -1.49
CA GLN A 105 -18.52 18.40 -1.21
C GLN A 105 -18.66 19.22 -2.50
N ILE A 106 -17.91 18.91 -3.55
CA ILE A 106 -18.00 19.60 -4.84
C ILE A 106 -19.36 19.32 -5.50
N TRP A 107 -19.81 18.07 -5.48
CA TRP A 107 -21.06 17.65 -6.10
C TRP A 107 -22.26 18.40 -5.53
N VAL A 108 -22.36 18.47 -4.20
CA VAL A 108 -23.49 19.07 -3.48
C VAL A 108 -23.42 20.60 -3.45
N ASN A 109 -22.25 21.19 -3.17
CA ASN A 109 -22.19 22.62 -2.85
C ASN A 109 -21.94 23.53 -4.05
N VAL A 110 -21.30 23.06 -5.12
CA VAL A 110 -21.03 23.92 -6.28
C VAL A 110 -22.30 24.03 -7.12
N ALA A 111 -22.95 25.18 -7.14
CA ALA A 111 -24.19 25.36 -7.90
C ALA A 111 -23.99 25.26 -9.42
N GLU A 112 -24.89 24.55 -10.12
CA GLU A 112 -24.96 24.41 -11.58
C GLU A 112 -26.01 25.38 -12.14
N LYS A 113 -25.68 26.23 -13.13
CA LYS A 113 -26.72 26.99 -13.87
C LYS A 113 -27.01 26.37 -15.24
N ASN A 114 -25.97 25.89 -15.91
CA ASN A 114 -26.06 25.39 -17.29
C ASN A 114 -25.49 23.97 -17.38
N SER A 115 -25.82 23.24 -18.46
CA SER A 115 -25.23 21.92 -18.77
C SER A 115 -23.70 21.96 -18.85
N GLN A 116 -23.12 23.08 -19.30
CA GLN A 116 -21.68 23.30 -19.32
C GLN A 116 -21.05 23.35 -17.91
N ASP A 117 -21.74 23.92 -16.92
CA ASP A 117 -21.26 23.96 -15.53
C ASP A 117 -21.19 22.53 -14.98
N ARG A 118 -22.19 21.69 -15.29
CA ARG A 118 -22.22 20.27 -14.90
C ARG A 118 -21.11 19.48 -15.56
N ALA A 119 -20.88 19.65 -16.86
CA ALA A 119 -19.79 18.98 -17.58
C ALA A 119 -18.41 19.35 -17.02
N GLN A 120 -18.18 20.63 -16.71
CA GLN A 120 -16.96 21.09 -16.05
C GLN A 120 -16.82 20.49 -14.65
N LYS A 121 -17.91 20.46 -13.86
CA LYS A 121 -17.91 19.84 -12.53
C LYS A 121 -17.50 18.37 -12.61
N ILE A 122 -18.13 17.58 -13.49
CA ILE A 122 -17.81 16.17 -13.70
C ILE A 122 -16.34 15.99 -14.09
N SER A 123 -15.81 16.85 -14.97
CA SER A 123 -14.41 16.81 -15.36
C SER A 123 -13.47 17.01 -14.17
N ILE A 124 -13.79 17.94 -13.25
CA ILE A 124 -13.01 18.17 -12.02
C ILE A 124 -13.12 17.01 -11.05
N LEU A 125 -14.28 16.37 -10.94
CA LEU A 125 -14.43 15.17 -10.12
C LEU A 125 -13.53 14.03 -10.61
N ARG A 126 -13.42 13.85 -11.93
CA ARG A 126 -12.48 12.90 -12.54
C ARG A 126 -11.01 13.28 -12.30
N LEU A 127 -10.68 14.58 -12.23
CA LEU A 127 -9.34 15.02 -11.85
C LEU A 127 -8.91 14.56 -10.45
N LEU A 128 -9.84 14.37 -9.52
CA LEU A 128 -9.51 13.85 -8.18
C LEU A 128 -8.98 12.41 -8.26
N VAL A 129 -9.55 11.60 -9.14
CA VAL A 129 -9.06 10.25 -9.43
C VAL A 129 -7.76 10.32 -10.23
N ALA A 130 -7.67 11.26 -11.19
CA ALA A 130 -6.44 11.48 -11.96
C ALA A 130 -5.27 11.86 -11.05
N PHE A 131 -5.48 12.60 -9.96
CA PHE A 131 -4.46 12.88 -8.95
C PHE A 131 -3.92 11.59 -8.32
N ALA A 132 -4.82 10.65 -7.96
CA ALA A 132 -4.41 9.38 -7.38
C ALA A 132 -3.66 8.49 -8.38
N VAL A 133 -4.14 8.39 -9.62
CA VAL A 133 -3.46 7.66 -10.70
C VAL A 133 -2.09 8.27 -10.98
N SER A 134 -2.01 9.60 -11.07
CA SER A 134 -0.77 10.34 -11.26
C SER A 134 0.20 10.12 -10.10
N THR A 135 -0.30 10.08 -8.86
CA THR A 135 0.51 9.76 -7.66
C THR A 135 1.09 8.35 -7.75
N LYS A 136 0.29 7.35 -8.14
CA LYS A 136 0.77 5.98 -8.38
C LYS A 136 1.90 5.95 -9.41
N LEU A 137 1.70 6.57 -10.58
CA LEU A 137 2.68 6.58 -11.66
C LEU A 137 3.98 7.30 -11.25
N HIS A 138 3.83 8.42 -10.54
CA HIS A 138 4.94 9.19 -9.98
C HIS A 138 5.78 8.36 -9.01
N LEU A 139 5.14 7.65 -8.07
CA LEU A 139 5.85 6.79 -7.10
C LEU A 139 6.55 5.61 -7.78
N ARG A 140 5.99 5.09 -8.87
CA ARG A 140 6.56 3.97 -9.65
C ARG A 140 7.59 4.40 -10.69
N LYS A 141 7.79 5.70 -10.91
CA LYS A 141 8.61 6.26 -12.01
C LYS A 141 8.23 5.66 -13.39
N GLN A 142 6.96 5.33 -13.58
CA GLN A 142 6.45 4.76 -14.83
C GLN A 142 6.16 5.87 -15.83
N SER A 143 6.28 5.57 -17.13
CA SER A 143 5.84 6.49 -18.18
C SER A 143 4.34 6.73 -18.04
N PHE A 144 3.90 7.94 -18.40
CA PHE A 144 2.51 8.36 -18.28
C PHE A 144 1.56 7.68 -19.28
N GLU A 145 1.91 6.56 -19.91
CA GLU A 145 1.09 5.81 -20.87
C GLU A 145 0.00 4.96 -20.20
N ASP A 146 -0.56 5.45 -19.10
CA ASP A 146 -1.66 4.77 -18.41
C ASP A 146 -2.99 5.13 -19.07
N LEU A 147 -3.64 4.12 -19.67
CA LEU A 147 -4.94 4.24 -20.32
C LEU A 147 -6.01 4.84 -19.39
N MET A 148 -5.94 4.54 -18.09
CA MET A 148 -6.88 5.10 -17.12
C MET A 148 -6.75 6.62 -17.00
N LEU A 149 -5.53 7.16 -17.13
CA LEU A 149 -5.30 8.60 -17.08
C LEU A 149 -5.81 9.31 -18.34
N LEU A 150 -5.66 8.68 -19.50
CA LEU A 150 -6.19 9.14 -20.79
C LEU A 150 -7.71 9.25 -20.80
N ASP A 151 -8.42 8.32 -20.16
CA ASP A 151 -9.89 8.36 -20.07
C ASP A 151 -10.42 9.43 -19.11
N LEU A 152 -9.59 9.87 -18.15
CA LEU A 152 -9.97 10.85 -17.13
C LEU A 152 -9.72 12.31 -17.55
N LEU A 153 -8.83 12.53 -18.51
CA LEU A 153 -8.31 13.86 -18.87
C LEU A 153 -8.50 14.16 -20.37
N PRO A 154 -8.83 15.41 -20.75
CA PRO A 154 -8.67 15.84 -22.13
C PRO A 154 -7.20 15.73 -22.56
N LYS A 155 -6.95 15.40 -23.84
CA LYS A 155 -5.61 15.14 -24.39
C LYS A 155 -4.61 16.26 -24.10
N ASP A 156 -5.03 17.52 -24.16
CA ASP A 156 -4.16 18.67 -23.92
C ASP A 156 -3.59 18.69 -22.49
N TYR A 157 -4.42 18.36 -21.50
CA TYR A 157 -4.00 18.29 -20.11
C TYR A 157 -3.06 17.12 -19.87
N TYR A 158 -3.32 15.99 -20.53
CA TYR A 158 -2.46 14.81 -20.48
C TYR A 158 -1.04 15.10 -21.00
N PHE A 159 -0.90 15.76 -22.16
CA PHE A 159 0.41 16.15 -22.70
C PHE A 159 1.16 17.15 -21.80
N LYS A 160 0.42 18.03 -21.09
CA LYS A 160 1.04 18.95 -20.13
C LYS A 160 1.65 18.20 -18.94
N LEU A 161 0.98 17.16 -18.44
CA LEU A 161 1.49 16.34 -17.34
C LEU A 161 2.77 15.59 -17.71
N GLN A 162 2.90 15.11 -18.95
CA GLN A 162 4.10 14.40 -19.40
C GLN A 162 5.38 15.26 -19.31
N ASN A 163 5.25 16.58 -19.43
CA ASN A 163 6.38 17.53 -19.41
C ASN A 163 6.64 18.13 -18.02
N THR A 164 5.97 17.64 -16.96
CA THR A 164 6.05 18.20 -15.62
C THR A 164 6.81 17.27 -14.67
N ASN A 165 7.68 17.82 -13.82
CA ASN A 165 8.46 17.02 -12.87
C ASN A 165 7.62 16.38 -11.75
N THR A 166 6.53 17.05 -11.34
CA THR A 166 5.61 16.55 -10.30
C THR A 166 4.15 16.65 -10.76
N PRO A 167 3.70 15.76 -11.66
CA PRO A 167 2.36 15.82 -12.25
C PRO A 167 1.19 15.83 -11.27
N PRO A 168 1.22 15.13 -10.11
CA PRO A 168 0.11 15.20 -9.15
C PRO A 168 -0.13 16.62 -8.61
N LEU A 169 0.94 17.41 -8.39
CA LEU A 169 0.81 18.79 -7.88
C LEU A 169 0.14 19.71 -8.91
N GLU A 170 0.43 19.50 -10.20
CA GLU A 170 -0.22 20.26 -11.28
C GLU A 170 -1.73 19.98 -11.32
N ILE A 171 -2.14 18.72 -11.10
CA ILE A 171 -3.56 18.35 -10.99
C ILE A 171 -4.21 19.02 -9.76
N ALA A 172 -3.54 19.00 -8.61
CA ALA A 172 -4.02 19.70 -7.40
C ALA A 172 -4.22 21.20 -7.66
N PHE A 173 -3.28 21.83 -8.36
CA PHE A 173 -3.38 23.23 -8.78
C PHE A 173 -4.62 23.48 -9.68
N TRP A 174 -4.91 22.61 -10.64
CA TRP A 174 -6.09 22.74 -11.50
C TRP A 174 -7.40 22.65 -10.71
N ILE A 175 -7.47 21.72 -9.75
CA ILE A 175 -8.65 21.56 -8.87
C ILE A 175 -8.83 22.81 -8.02
N SER A 176 -7.78 23.30 -7.36
CA SER A 176 -7.82 24.53 -6.55
C SER A 176 -8.21 25.75 -7.38
N SER A 177 -7.69 25.88 -8.60
CA SER A 177 -8.01 26.97 -9.53
C SER A 177 -9.49 26.95 -9.94
N TYR A 178 -10.06 25.77 -10.19
CA TYR A 178 -11.49 25.61 -10.44
C TYR A 178 -12.33 26.08 -9.25
N LEU A 179 -12.02 25.65 -8.03
CA LEU A 179 -12.77 26.05 -6.84
C LEU A 179 -12.70 27.57 -6.61
N GLN A 180 -11.54 28.18 -6.82
CA GLN A 180 -11.37 29.62 -6.75
C GLN A 180 -12.24 30.35 -7.80
N LYS A 181 -12.31 29.82 -9.03
CA LYS A 181 -13.17 30.34 -10.09
C LYS A 181 -14.65 30.24 -9.73
N GLN A 182 -15.08 29.15 -9.11
CA GLN A 182 -16.47 28.99 -8.63
C GLN A 182 -16.78 29.97 -7.49
N ARG A 183 -15.83 30.24 -6.59
CA ARG A 183 -15.98 31.27 -5.57
C ARG A 183 -16.15 32.66 -6.16
N ARG A 184 -15.31 33.05 -7.14
CA ARG A 184 -15.41 34.34 -7.85
C ARG A 184 -16.75 34.50 -8.58
N ARG A 185 -17.36 33.39 -9.00
CA ARG A 185 -18.69 33.34 -9.62
C ARG A 185 -19.84 33.27 -8.61
N ASN A 186 -19.59 33.49 -7.33
CA ASN A 186 -20.56 33.37 -6.23
C ASN A 186 -21.30 32.01 -6.20
N ARG A 187 -20.62 30.92 -6.60
CA ARG A 187 -21.16 29.55 -6.52
C ARG A 187 -20.74 28.80 -5.27
N LEU A 188 -19.82 29.38 -4.50
CA LEU A 188 -19.29 28.85 -3.24
C LEU A 188 -19.20 29.97 -2.21
N THR A 189 -19.38 29.63 -0.94
CA THR A 189 -19.04 30.51 0.17
C THR A 189 -17.54 30.42 0.49
N ALA A 190 -17.01 31.40 1.24
CA ALA A 190 -15.63 31.35 1.70
C ALA A 190 -15.36 30.14 2.61
N TYR A 191 -16.32 29.77 3.47
CA TYR A 191 -16.23 28.62 4.36
C TYR A 191 -16.21 27.28 3.61
N GLN A 192 -17.06 27.12 2.59
CA GLN A 192 -17.06 25.93 1.73
C GLN A 192 -15.73 25.81 0.97
N LEU A 193 -15.21 26.92 0.44
CA LEU A 193 -13.93 26.95 -0.25
C LEU A 193 -12.78 26.54 0.68
N ASP A 194 -12.69 27.12 1.89
CA ASP A 194 -11.67 26.77 2.88
C ASP A 194 -11.69 25.27 3.23
N THR A 195 -12.88 24.73 3.47
CA THR A 195 -13.07 23.29 3.75
C THR A 195 -12.55 22.42 2.61
N MET A 196 -12.87 22.76 1.36
CA MET A 196 -12.42 22.00 0.19
C MET A 196 -10.92 22.17 -0.06
N GLN A 197 -10.36 23.37 0.13
CA GLN A 197 -8.91 23.61 -0.01
C GLN A 197 -8.11 22.81 1.02
N LYS A 198 -8.59 22.70 2.27
CA LYS A 198 -7.97 21.84 3.29
C LYS A 198 -7.92 20.37 2.86
N MET A 199 -8.98 19.87 2.21
CA MET A 199 -8.98 18.51 1.65
C MET A 199 -7.95 18.36 0.52
N ILE A 200 -7.80 19.37 -0.35
CA ILE A 200 -6.76 19.36 -1.39
C ILE A 200 -5.37 19.38 -0.75
N SER A 201 -5.14 20.21 0.27
CA SER A 201 -3.89 20.20 1.04
C SER A 201 -3.60 18.82 1.63
N THR A 202 -4.61 18.14 2.19
CA THR A 202 -4.45 16.75 2.67
C THR A 202 -4.04 15.78 1.55
N MET A 203 -4.54 15.94 0.32
CA MET A 203 -4.10 15.12 -0.82
C MET A 203 -2.62 15.36 -1.15
N VAL A 204 -2.17 16.62 -1.09
CA VAL A 204 -0.77 17.00 -1.27
C VAL A 204 0.12 16.48 -0.13
N ASP A 205 -0.35 16.54 1.11
CA ASP A 205 0.34 15.99 2.28
C ASP A 205 0.51 14.47 2.15
N VAL A 206 -0.49 13.77 1.61
CA VAL A 206 -0.39 12.33 1.31
C VAL A 206 0.70 12.07 0.26
N LEU A 207 0.76 12.85 -0.83
CA LEU A 207 1.83 12.74 -1.81
C LEU A 207 3.20 12.93 -1.15
N GLY A 208 3.37 13.97 -0.34
CA GLY A 208 4.60 14.23 0.40
C GLY A 208 4.98 13.09 1.36
N GLY A 209 3.99 12.49 2.03
CA GLY A 209 4.18 11.31 2.87
C GLY A 209 4.67 10.09 2.08
N CYS A 210 4.08 9.83 0.92
CA CYS A 210 4.51 8.75 0.03
C CYS A 210 5.92 9.00 -0.53
N GLU A 211 6.22 10.24 -0.93
CA GLU A 211 7.56 10.63 -1.38
C GLU A 211 8.59 10.46 -0.26
N ARG A 212 8.26 10.81 0.98
CA ARG A 212 9.13 10.58 2.13
C ARG A 212 9.45 9.10 2.27
N ILE A 213 8.44 8.22 2.31
CA ILE A 213 8.67 6.77 2.40
C ILE A 213 9.64 6.31 1.30
N LEU A 214 9.42 6.73 0.05
CA LEU A 214 10.26 6.29 -1.07
C LEU A 214 11.68 6.88 -1.05
N ARG A 215 11.83 8.17 -0.72
CA ARG A 215 13.11 8.91 -0.79
C ARG A 215 13.98 8.75 0.46
N THR A 216 13.41 8.33 1.58
CA THR A 216 14.16 8.02 2.80
C THR A 216 14.14 6.52 3.06
N PRO A 217 14.91 5.70 2.31
CA PRO A 217 15.01 4.25 2.55
C PRO A 217 15.69 3.94 3.89
N ILE A 218 15.65 2.67 4.31
CA ILE A 218 16.40 2.24 5.50
C ILE A 218 17.89 2.55 5.28
N PRO A 219 18.61 3.10 6.28
CA PRO A 219 20.01 3.50 6.12
C PRO A 219 20.88 2.40 5.50
N LEU A 220 21.58 2.74 4.42
CA LEU A 220 22.35 1.76 3.63
C LEU A 220 23.40 1.03 4.50
N ALA A 221 24.06 1.73 5.41
CA ALA A 221 25.06 1.14 6.32
C ALA A 221 24.46 -0.02 7.14
N TYR A 222 23.22 0.12 7.61
CA TYR A 222 22.52 -0.91 8.35
C TYR A 222 22.23 -2.13 7.47
N VAL A 223 21.71 -1.92 6.26
CA VAL A 223 21.41 -3.01 5.30
C VAL A 223 22.67 -3.77 4.92
N ILE A 224 23.78 -3.07 4.65
CA ILE A 224 25.07 -3.68 4.33
C ILE A 224 25.57 -4.50 5.51
N HIS A 225 25.58 -3.94 6.72
CA HIS A 225 26.11 -4.62 7.89
C HIS A 225 25.29 -5.86 8.27
N LEU A 226 23.96 -5.78 8.18
CA LEU A 226 23.08 -6.94 8.37
C LEU A 226 23.42 -8.07 7.38
N LYS A 227 23.62 -7.75 6.10
CA LYS A 227 23.99 -8.73 5.07
C LYS A 227 25.36 -9.35 5.33
N GLN A 228 26.35 -8.56 5.72
CA GLN A 228 27.68 -9.06 6.08
C GLN A 228 27.62 -10.01 7.27
N LEU A 229 26.85 -9.67 8.30
CA LEU A 229 26.70 -10.51 9.49
C LEU A 229 25.94 -11.80 9.16
N LEU A 230 24.86 -11.74 8.37
CA LEU A 230 24.13 -12.92 7.89
C LEU A 230 25.04 -13.87 7.10
N LEU A 231 25.86 -13.33 6.20
CA LEU A 231 26.80 -14.10 5.40
C LEU A 231 27.84 -14.79 6.29
N LEU A 232 28.49 -14.03 7.17
CA LEU A 232 29.49 -14.56 8.10
C LEU A 232 28.88 -15.63 9.01
N TYR A 233 27.66 -15.40 9.49
CA TYR A 233 26.93 -16.35 10.30
C TYR A 233 26.67 -17.66 9.54
N CYS A 234 26.08 -17.59 8.35
CA CYS A 234 25.76 -18.80 7.57
C CYS A 234 27.01 -19.60 7.16
N LEU A 235 28.14 -18.94 6.94
CA LEU A 235 29.42 -19.60 6.63
C LEU A 235 30.09 -20.21 7.87
N THR A 236 29.91 -19.63 9.06
CA THR A 236 30.52 -20.14 10.30
C THR A 236 29.68 -21.22 10.98
N LEU A 237 28.36 -21.21 10.76
CA LEU A 237 27.40 -22.16 11.34
C LEU A 237 27.76 -23.65 11.18
N PRO A 238 28.15 -24.17 10.00
CA PRO A 238 28.43 -25.60 9.87
C PRO A 238 29.60 -26.06 10.74
N PHE A 239 30.62 -25.22 10.93
CA PHE A 239 31.77 -25.54 11.79
C PHE A 239 31.38 -25.64 13.27
N GLN A 240 30.35 -24.91 13.70
CA GLN A 240 29.85 -24.95 15.08
C GLN A 240 29.01 -26.20 15.35
N LEU A 241 28.28 -26.69 14.34
CA LEU A 241 27.30 -27.77 14.50
C LEU A 241 27.85 -29.16 14.15
N VAL A 242 28.97 -29.25 13.42
CA VAL A 242 29.47 -30.51 12.86
C VAL A 242 29.85 -31.55 13.91
N ALA A 243 30.36 -31.13 15.06
CA ALA A 243 30.76 -32.05 16.14
C ALA A 243 29.55 -32.81 16.72
N ASP A 244 28.42 -32.12 16.86
CA ASP A 244 27.21 -32.69 17.49
C ASP A 244 26.30 -33.37 16.46
N LEU A 245 26.19 -32.83 15.24
CA LEU A 245 25.20 -33.27 14.24
C LEU A 245 25.76 -34.19 13.14
N GLN A 246 27.08 -34.18 12.90
CA GLN A 246 27.75 -34.99 11.86
C GLN A 246 27.03 -34.88 10.49
N TRP A 247 26.55 -36.00 9.93
CA TRP A 247 25.84 -36.05 8.64
C TRP A 247 24.54 -35.22 8.62
N ALA A 248 23.96 -34.90 9.77
CA ALA A 248 22.78 -34.03 9.83
C ALA A 248 23.12 -32.53 9.70
N THR A 249 24.41 -32.15 9.69
CA THR A 249 24.82 -30.74 9.60
C THR A 249 24.32 -30.06 8.33
N GLY A 250 24.44 -30.69 7.15
CA GLY A 250 23.98 -30.11 5.89
C GLY A 250 22.50 -29.73 5.90
N PRO A 251 21.58 -30.68 6.16
CA PRO A 251 20.14 -30.42 6.23
C PRO A 251 19.75 -29.37 7.28
N ILE A 252 20.38 -29.40 8.46
CA ILE A 252 20.06 -28.45 9.55
C ILE A 252 20.57 -27.04 9.23
N VAL A 253 21.77 -26.92 8.65
CA VAL A 253 22.31 -25.63 8.17
C VAL A 253 21.40 -25.06 7.08
N ALA A 254 20.95 -25.88 6.12
CA ALA A 254 20.01 -25.43 5.10
C ALA A 254 18.71 -24.87 5.72
N LEU A 255 18.16 -25.55 6.73
CA LEU A 255 16.94 -25.12 7.41
C LEU A 255 17.12 -23.81 8.18
N ILE A 256 18.22 -23.66 8.92
CA ILE A 256 18.52 -22.43 9.68
C ILE A 256 18.75 -21.27 8.71
N THR A 257 19.56 -21.46 7.68
CA THR A 257 19.79 -20.44 6.64
C THR A 257 18.50 -20.05 5.94
N PHE A 258 17.65 -21.02 5.59
CA PHE A 258 16.33 -20.75 5.00
C PHE A 258 15.48 -19.86 5.89
N THR A 259 15.50 -20.11 7.21
CA THR A 259 14.72 -19.32 8.17
C THR A 259 15.26 -17.89 8.29
N LEU A 260 16.58 -17.72 8.46
CA LEU A 260 17.21 -16.41 8.65
C LEU A 260 17.11 -15.54 7.39
N LEU A 261 17.47 -16.08 6.23
CA LEU A 261 17.35 -15.37 4.96
C LEU A 261 15.87 -15.15 4.59
N GLY A 262 14.97 -16.04 5.01
CA GLY A 262 13.52 -15.86 4.86
C GLY A 262 13.02 -14.59 5.54
N ILE A 263 13.45 -14.35 6.79
CA ILE A 263 13.08 -13.15 7.54
C ILE A 263 13.67 -11.89 6.88
N GLU A 264 14.93 -11.95 6.44
CA GLU A 264 15.56 -10.83 5.70
C GLU A 264 14.78 -10.50 4.42
N GLU A 265 14.44 -11.51 3.63
CA GLU A 265 13.75 -11.36 2.35
C GLU A 265 12.33 -10.82 2.53
N ILE A 266 11.61 -11.23 3.58
CA ILE A 266 10.31 -10.64 3.94
C ILE A 266 10.47 -9.13 4.18
N GLY A 267 11.52 -8.73 4.88
CA GLY A 267 11.82 -7.32 5.12
C GLY A 267 12.10 -6.55 3.84
N ILE A 268 12.75 -7.16 2.84
CA ILE A 268 13.01 -6.55 1.53
C ILE A 268 11.70 -6.41 0.74
N GLU A 269 10.91 -7.48 0.67
CA GLU A 269 9.66 -7.55 -0.08
C GLU A 269 8.66 -6.47 0.36
N ILE A 270 8.55 -6.17 1.67
CA ILE A 270 7.56 -5.20 2.17
C ILE A 270 8.11 -3.78 2.36
N GLU A 271 9.41 -3.55 2.15
CA GLU A 271 10.05 -2.24 2.42
C GLU A 271 9.54 -1.11 1.51
N ASN A 272 9.24 -1.44 0.25
CA ASN A 272 8.73 -0.51 -0.76
C ASN A 272 7.28 -0.83 -1.14
N PRO A 273 6.28 -0.32 -0.40
CA PRO A 273 4.88 -0.71 -0.59
C PRO A 273 4.24 -0.25 -1.92
N PHE A 274 4.93 0.58 -2.70
CA PHE A 274 4.35 1.23 -3.89
C PHE A 274 4.77 0.59 -5.21
N GLY A 275 5.57 -0.47 -5.17
CA GLY A 275 6.07 -1.15 -6.35
C GLY A 275 5.00 -1.94 -7.11
N THR A 276 5.45 -3.00 -7.77
CA THR A 276 4.64 -3.91 -8.57
C THR A 276 4.78 -5.37 -8.12
N ASP A 277 5.40 -5.60 -6.97
CA ASP A 277 5.62 -6.93 -6.43
C ASP A 277 4.30 -7.53 -5.92
N ALA A 278 4.28 -8.85 -5.75
CA ALA A 278 3.05 -9.57 -5.44
C ALA A 278 2.44 -9.15 -4.09
N ASN A 279 3.28 -8.67 -3.18
CA ASN A 279 2.91 -8.28 -1.81
C ASN A 279 2.81 -6.76 -1.61
N ASP A 280 3.02 -5.98 -2.68
CA ASP A 280 2.86 -4.52 -2.64
C ASP A 280 1.39 -4.10 -2.51
N LEU A 281 1.18 -2.81 -2.22
CA LEU A 281 -0.17 -2.27 -2.19
C LEU A 281 -0.81 -2.37 -3.58
N PRO A 282 -2.08 -2.84 -3.68
CA PRO A 282 -2.78 -2.95 -4.95
C PRO A 282 -3.29 -1.58 -5.43
N LEU A 283 -2.37 -0.66 -5.75
CA LEU A 283 -2.66 0.74 -6.08
C LEU A 283 -3.58 0.88 -7.29
N ASP A 284 -3.44 0.00 -8.28
CA ASP A 284 -4.31 -0.04 -9.45
C ASP A 284 -5.77 -0.34 -9.06
N ALA A 285 -5.98 -1.34 -8.20
CA ALA A 285 -7.31 -1.66 -7.69
C ALA A 285 -7.88 -0.54 -6.81
N MET A 286 -7.04 0.12 -6.00
CA MET A 286 -7.45 1.29 -5.22
C MET A 286 -7.90 2.44 -6.11
N CYS A 287 -7.16 2.75 -7.18
CA CYS A 287 -7.52 3.78 -8.15
C CYS A 287 -8.83 3.44 -8.88
N LEU A 288 -8.99 2.19 -9.34
CA LEU A 288 -10.22 1.73 -9.98
C LEU A 288 -11.44 1.81 -9.05
N ASN A 289 -11.26 1.48 -7.76
CA ASN A 289 -12.33 1.62 -6.78
C ASN A 289 -12.69 3.08 -6.54
N MET A 290 -11.69 3.98 -6.43
CA MET A 290 -11.96 5.42 -6.35
C MET A 290 -12.73 5.93 -7.57
N LEU A 291 -12.37 5.48 -8.79
CA LEU A 291 -13.11 5.84 -10.00
C LEU A 291 -14.57 5.41 -9.92
N ARG A 292 -14.83 4.16 -9.53
CA ARG A 292 -16.20 3.64 -9.36
C ARG A 292 -16.98 4.47 -8.34
N ASP A 293 -16.38 4.75 -7.18
CA ASP A 293 -17.03 5.57 -6.16
C ASP A 293 -17.41 6.97 -6.68
N VAL A 294 -16.53 7.59 -7.49
CA VAL A 294 -16.78 8.90 -8.09
C VAL A 294 -17.92 8.84 -9.10
N GLU A 295 -17.91 7.86 -10.01
CA GLU A 295 -18.96 7.70 -11.02
C GLU A 295 -20.32 7.36 -10.38
N ASP A 296 -20.33 6.53 -9.33
CA ASP A 296 -21.53 6.23 -8.55
C ASP A 296 -22.09 7.50 -7.89
N LEU A 297 -21.24 8.33 -7.27
CA LEU A 297 -21.67 9.61 -6.67
C LEU A 297 -22.21 10.60 -7.71
N ILE A 298 -21.61 10.66 -8.90
CA ILE A 298 -22.11 11.48 -10.03
C ILE A 298 -23.50 10.99 -10.47
N SER A 299 -23.75 9.69 -10.44
CA SER A 299 -25.06 9.11 -10.78
C SER A 299 -26.18 9.46 -9.78
N LEU A 300 -25.85 9.71 -8.50
CA LEU A 300 -26.83 10.04 -7.46
C LEU A 300 -27.56 11.36 -7.70
N GLY A 301 -26.94 12.31 -8.41
CA GLY A 301 -27.48 13.65 -8.63
C GLY A 301 -28.66 13.74 -9.60
N SER A 302 -29.18 12.64 -10.12
CA SER A 302 -30.48 12.61 -10.83
C SER A 302 -31.62 12.04 -9.99
N ALA A 303 -31.35 11.30 -8.92
CA ALA A 303 -32.36 10.49 -8.22
C ALA A 303 -32.96 11.17 -6.97
N TRP A 304 -32.20 12.01 -6.26
CA TRP A 304 -32.71 12.75 -5.08
C TRP A 304 -33.23 14.15 -5.42
N ALA A 305 -32.89 14.67 -6.61
CA ALA A 305 -33.28 16.01 -7.03
C ALA A 305 -34.75 16.12 -7.50
N ILE A 306 -35.50 15.01 -7.49
CA ILE A 306 -36.89 14.92 -7.92
C ILE A 306 -37.60 13.98 -6.92
N ASP A 307 -38.67 14.44 -6.29
CA ASP A 307 -39.52 13.72 -5.32
C ASP A 307 -39.10 13.68 -3.84
N SER A 308 -38.68 14.81 -3.26
CA SER A 308 -38.94 15.03 -1.83
C SER A 308 -40.44 15.28 -1.62
N LYS A 309 -41.26 14.21 -1.66
CA LYS A 309 -42.41 14.20 -0.75
C LYS A 309 -41.82 14.43 0.65
N PRO A 310 -42.33 15.39 1.43
CA PRO A 310 -41.89 15.52 2.82
C PRO A 310 -42.01 14.14 3.45
N LEU A 311 -40.92 13.66 4.06
CA LEU A 311 -40.97 12.47 4.90
C LEU A 311 -42.13 12.72 5.86
N ALA A 312 -43.21 11.94 5.71
CA ALA A 312 -44.44 12.17 6.44
C ALA A 312 -44.06 12.27 7.92
N GLU A 313 -44.33 13.44 8.52
CA GLU A 313 -44.22 13.63 9.95
C GLU A 313 -45.06 12.53 10.56
N THR A 314 -44.40 11.50 11.10
CA THR A 314 -45.10 10.49 11.86
C THR A 314 -45.49 11.22 13.12
N GLN A 315 -46.70 11.78 13.14
CA GLN A 315 -47.29 12.36 14.34
C GLN A 315 -47.29 11.23 15.38
N VAL A 316 -46.31 11.26 16.27
CA VAL A 316 -46.38 10.50 17.50
C VAL A 316 -47.50 11.17 18.30
N GLN A 317 -48.71 10.62 18.18
CA GLN A 317 -49.78 10.98 19.08
C GLN A 317 -49.34 10.59 20.49
N PRO A 318 -49.36 11.52 21.48
CA PRO A 318 -49.21 11.14 22.86
C PRO A 318 -50.51 10.49 23.31
N LYS A 319 -50.62 9.17 23.09
CA LYS A 319 -51.56 8.33 23.82
C LYS A 319 -50.72 7.32 24.60
N ASP A 320 -50.63 7.61 25.89
CA ASP A 320 -50.46 6.69 27.03
C ASP A 320 -49.71 7.41 28.16
N ALA A 321 -50.22 8.59 28.52
CA ALA A 321 -50.03 9.15 29.85
C ALA A 321 -51.45 9.48 30.35
N TYR A 322 -51.84 8.87 31.47
CA TYR A 322 -53.13 8.94 32.18
C TYR A 322 -54.20 7.88 31.84
N ALA A 323 -54.10 6.74 32.54
CA ALA A 323 -55.19 6.06 33.26
C ALA A 323 -54.51 5.04 34.22
N ALA A 324 -54.35 5.34 35.51
CA ALA A 324 -55.33 5.10 36.57
C ALA A 324 -55.75 3.63 36.68
N GLU A 325 -54.94 2.83 37.40
CA GLU A 325 -55.32 1.99 38.56
C GLU A 325 -54.04 1.50 39.28
#